data_AF-A0A7G6VUY6-F1
#
_entry.id   AF-A0A7G6VUY6-F1
#
_cell.length_a   1.000
_cell.length_b   1.000
_cell.length_c   1.000
_cell.angle_alpha   90.00
_cell.angle_beta   90.00
_cell.angle_gamma   90.00
#
_symmetry.space_group_name_H-M   'P 1'
#
loop_
_entity.id
_entity.type
_entity.pdbx_description
1 polymer ?
#
loop_
_entity_poly.entity_id
_entity_poly.type
_entity_poly.pdbx_seq_one_letter_code
_entity_poly.pdbx_strand_id
1 'polypeptide(L)'
;MGIARGRAIRPGRDPLQWPARFAANRRYYAHVRAMLAPLGIERLIIFVEGEPLERMLAGWFSGPIELWEDGLSHYVDLTSPLWYAARGAVQVAAGIHPAGALTRRADSRRMIVRDRFETGDLVLPPPSIAAPRDWLLFIGSPLVEDGIVPRSALSAGLQALYAASLLPVAYLPHPREDAKTARDMVGAITGAEIALMPYGIASHVEANGYCGFVSATSTALLDLGAFGRSLFVPCLFGLDRIHQALADWRCNPVAVASGRDEAAQVLARWSDTTTR
;
A
#
# COMPACT_ATOMS: atom_id res chain seq x y z
N MET A 1 -15.33 -1.66 32.13
CA MET A 1 -15.77 -0.40 31.48
C MET A 1 -14.98 -0.26 30.18
N GLY A 2 -15.58 -0.57 29.04
CA GLY A 2 -14.88 -0.58 27.75
C GLY A 2 -14.60 0.84 27.28
N ILE A 3 -13.33 1.17 27.04
CA ILE A 3 -12.96 2.43 26.38
C ILE A 3 -13.53 2.35 24.96
N ALA A 4 -14.54 3.16 24.66
CA ALA A 4 -14.92 3.41 23.27
C ALA A 4 -13.67 3.97 22.57
N ARG A 5 -12.98 3.15 21.79
CA ARG A 5 -11.88 3.57 20.91
C ARG A 5 -12.48 4.41 19.79
N GLY A 6 -12.93 5.61 20.14
CA GLY A 6 -13.51 6.57 19.22
C GLY A 6 -12.44 6.93 18.21
N ARG A 7 -12.68 6.64 16.93
CA ARG A 7 -11.88 7.20 15.84
C ARG A 7 -12.39 8.60 15.54
N ALA A 8 -11.57 9.45 14.93
CA ALA A 8 -12.06 10.71 14.36
C ALA A 8 -13.25 10.42 13.42
N ILE A 9 -14.30 11.23 13.54
CA ILE A 9 -15.53 11.08 12.75
C ILE A 9 -15.25 11.65 11.37
N ARG A 10 -15.38 10.79 10.35
CA ARG A 10 -15.21 11.19 8.94
C ARG A 10 -16.29 12.23 8.55
N PRO A 11 -15.95 13.18 7.66
CA PRO A 11 -16.94 14.10 7.11
C PRO A 11 -17.97 13.32 6.28
N GLY A 12 -19.21 13.26 6.76
CA GLY A 12 -20.37 12.81 6.01
C GLY A 12 -21.03 13.93 5.20
N ARG A 13 -21.93 13.57 4.29
CA ARG A 13 -22.51 14.47 3.28
C ARG A 13 -23.45 15.56 3.80
N ASP A 14 -23.99 15.42 5.00
CA ASP A 14 -24.92 16.38 5.62
C ASP A 14 -24.15 17.57 6.26
N PRO A 15 -24.30 18.81 5.72
CA PRO A 15 -23.64 20.01 6.24
C PRO A 15 -24.08 20.38 7.67
N LEU A 16 -25.31 20.05 8.07
CA LEU A 16 -25.86 20.42 9.38
C LEU A 16 -25.13 19.74 10.54
N GLN A 17 -24.47 18.61 10.25
CA GLN A 17 -23.71 17.85 11.25
C GLN A 17 -22.27 18.37 11.41
N TRP A 18 -21.81 19.33 10.60
CA TRP A 18 -20.42 19.78 10.60
C TRP A 18 -19.98 20.42 11.92
N PRO A 19 -20.75 21.33 12.55
CA PRO A 19 -20.35 21.91 13.84
C PRO A 19 -20.20 20.86 14.94
N ALA A 20 -21.13 19.90 15.02
CA ALA A 20 -21.09 18.81 15.99
C ALA A 20 -19.87 17.90 15.77
N ARG A 21 -19.56 17.57 14.50
CA ARG A 21 -18.36 16.78 14.13
C ARG A 21 -17.07 17.52 14.42
N PHE A 22 -17.02 18.80 14.11
CA PHE A 22 -15.88 19.66 14.40
C PHE A 22 -15.56 19.63 15.90
N ALA A 23 -16.57 19.84 16.74
CA ALA A 23 -16.42 19.77 18.20
C ALA A 23 -15.99 18.38 18.68
N ALA A 24 -16.60 17.31 18.14
CA ALA A 24 -16.27 15.94 18.50
C ALA A 24 -14.82 15.57 18.14
N ASN A 25 -14.37 15.92 16.93
CA ASN A 25 -13.00 15.66 16.48
C ASN A 25 -11.98 16.43 17.31
N ARG A 26 -12.23 17.71 17.62
CA ARG A 26 -11.33 18.47 18.52
C ARG A 26 -11.25 17.85 19.92
N ARG A 27 -12.38 17.42 20.48
CA ARG A 27 -12.42 16.72 21.79
C ARG A 27 -11.65 15.41 21.73
N TYR A 28 -11.76 14.65 20.64
CA TYR A 28 -11.03 13.41 20.44
C TYR A 28 -9.51 13.60 20.57
N TYR A 29 -8.92 14.54 19.84
CA TYR A 29 -7.47 14.78 19.92
C TYR A 29 -7.03 15.27 21.31
N ALA A 30 -7.82 16.14 21.94
CA ALA A 30 -7.55 16.58 23.31
C ALA A 30 -7.60 15.41 24.31
N HIS A 31 -8.58 14.53 24.17
CA HIS A 31 -8.74 13.34 25.00
C HIS A 31 -7.56 12.37 24.83
N VAL A 32 -7.12 12.09 23.58
CA VAL A 32 -5.95 11.25 23.32
C VAL A 32 -4.70 11.83 23.99
N ARG A 33 -4.46 13.14 23.88
CA ARG A 33 -3.32 13.78 24.57
C ARG A 33 -3.39 13.60 26.08
N ALA A 34 -4.55 13.85 26.68
CA ALA A 34 -4.75 13.70 28.11
C ALA A 34 -4.53 12.25 28.57
N MET A 35 -4.93 11.28 27.75
CA MET A 35 -4.71 9.85 28.02
C MET A 35 -3.23 9.46 27.96
N LEU A 36 -2.48 10.02 27.01
CA LEU A 36 -1.07 9.65 26.77
C LEU A 36 -0.10 10.41 27.69
N ALA A 37 -0.43 11.64 28.09
CA ALA A 37 0.44 12.49 28.91
C ALA A 37 0.99 11.82 30.19
N PRO A 38 0.21 11.07 30.99
CA PRO A 38 0.72 10.47 32.23
C PRO A 38 1.58 9.21 31.99
N LEU A 39 1.66 8.68 30.76
CA LEU A 39 2.32 7.40 30.50
C LEU A 39 3.85 7.49 30.48
N GLY A 40 4.43 8.70 30.54
CA GLY A 40 5.89 8.87 30.55
C GLY A 40 6.56 8.33 29.28
N ILE A 41 5.94 8.50 28.12
CA ILE A 41 6.45 7.99 26.83
C ILE A 41 7.82 8.62 26.54
N GLU A 42 8.84 7.78 26.42
CA GLU A 42 10.22 8.24 26.14
C GLU A 42 10.54 8.31 24.65
N ARG A 43 9.80 7.56 23.83
CA ARG A 43 9.99 7.50 22.37
C ARG A 43 8.66 7.28 21.66
N LEU A 44 8.45 7.99 20.57
CA LEU A 44 7.29 7.83 19.70
C LEU A 44 7.70 7.19 18.38
N ILE A 45 7.11 6.06 18.03
CA ILE A 45 7.26 5.43 16.72
C ILE A 45 5.97 5.64 15.94
N ILE A 46 6.08 6.19 14.73
CA ILE A 46 4.97 6.37 13.79
C ILE A 46 5.30 5.62 12.49
N PHE A 47 4.27 5.05 11.87
CA PHE A 47 4.37 4.36 10.58
C PHE A 47 3.78 5.23 9.46
N VAL A 48 2.73 5.99 9.77
CA VAL A 48 2.02 6.81 8.78
C VAL A 48 2.20 8.29 9.05
N GLU A 49 3.03 8.98 8.27
CA GLU A 49 3.29 10.41 8.45
C GLU A 49 2.14 11.34 7.97
N GLY A 50 1.22 10.80 7.17
CA GLY A 50 0.15 11.54 6.52
C GLY A 50 -1.16 11.59 7.31
N GLU A 51 -1.30 10.73 8.32
CA GLU A 51 -2.57 10.58 9.01
C GLU A 51 -2.71 11.57 10.19
N PRO A 52 -3.93 12.05 10.48
CA PRO A 52 -4.10 13.18 11.40
C PRO A 52 -3.72 12.90 12.85
N LEU A 53 -3.81 11.66 13.31
CA LEU A 53 -3.46 11.30 14.69
C LEU A 53 -1.94 11.38 14.88
N GLU A 54 -1.19 10.82 13.95
CA GLU A 54 0.26 10.79 13.90
C GLU A 54 0.83 12.21 13.81
N ARG A 55 0.20 13.08 13.02
CA ARG A 55 0.54 14.51 12.97
C ARG A 55 0.30 15.21 14.29
N MET A 56 -0.83 14.94 14.93
CA MET A 56 -1.14 15.49 16.24
C MET A 56 -0.12 15.06 17.28
N LEU A 57 0.27 13.78 17.27
CA LEU A 57 1.25 13.18 18.17
C LEU A 57 2.65 13.75 17.92
N ALA A 58 3.11 13.80 16.67
CA ALA A 58 4.40 14.38 16.30
C ALA A 58 4.50 15.87 16.62
N GLY A 59 3.39 16.61 16.52
CA GLY A 59 3.31 18.01 16.92
C GLY A 59 3.29 18.23 18.44
N TRP A 60 2.80 17.25 19.21
CA TRP A 60 2.68 17.34 20.68
C TRP A 60 3.90 16.79 21.41
N PHE A 61 4.48 15.71 20.91
CA PHE A 61 5.56 14.99 21.54
C PHE A 61 6.89 15.76 21.41
N SER A 62 7.60 15.92 22.54
CA SER A 62 8.87 16.64 22.61
C SER A 62 10.10 15.74 22.58
N GLY A 63 9.92 14.43 22.77
CA GLY A 63 11.00 13.44 22.73
C GLY A 63 11.37 12.99 21.31
N PRO A 64 12.24 11.98 21.19
CA PRO A 64 12.64 11.42 19.90
C PRO A 64 11.46 10.74 19.18
N ILE A 65 11.26 11.14 17.93
CA ILE A 65 10.26 10.56 17.03
C ILE A 65 10.99 9.72 15.99
N GLU A 66 10.59 8.46 15.85
CA GLU A 66 11.03 7.60 14.76
C GLU A 66 9.88 7.44 13.75
N LEU A 67 10.16 7.64 12.47
CA LEU A 67 9.24 7.35 11.37
C LEU A 67 9.73 6.06 10.70
N TRP A 68 9.01 4.97 10.93
CA TRP A 68 9.33 3.68 10.32
C TRP A 68 8.57 3.53 9.01
N GLU A 69 9.19 2.84 8.06
CA GLU A 69 8.59 2.50 6.77
C GLU A 69 7.18 1.86 6.94
N ASP A 70 6.18 2.43 6.24
CA ASP A 70 4.84 1.83 6.06
C ASP A 70 4.60 1.53 4.58
N GLY A 71 5.33 0.51 4.13
CA GLY A 71 5.25 -0.02 2.79
C GLY A 71 5.57 0.98 1.68
N LEU A 72 5.04 0.71 0.49
CA LEU A 72 5.40 1.43 -0.73
C LEU A 72 5.13 2.94 -0.66
N SER A 73 4.11 3.34 0.10
CA SER A 73 3.75 4.76 0.29
C SER A 73 4.81 5.58 1.04
N HIS A 74 5.77 4.90 1.68
CA HIS A 74 6.94 5.53 2.28
C HIS A 74 7.87 6.10 1.20
N TYR A 75 8.11 5.36 0.12
CA TYR A 75 9.09 5.70 -0.92
C TYR A 75 8.49 6.49 -2.08
N VAL A 76 7.25 6.18 -2.45
CA VAL A 76 6.60 6.77 -3.63
C VAL A 76 5.22 7.34 -3.31
N ASP A 77 4.93 8.50 -3.86
CA ASP A 77 3.61 9.12 -3.72
C ASP A 77 2.63 8.51 -4.72
N LEU A 78 1.66 7.73 -4.21
CA LEU A 78 0.63 7.08 -5.05
C LEU A 78 -0.44 8.06 -5.56
N THR A 79 -0.54 9.25 -4.97
CA THR A 79 -1.53 10.27 -5.36
C THR A 79 -0.88 11.66 -5.40
N SER A 80 -1.48 12.58 -6.15
CA SER A 80 -0.91 13.92 -6.35
C SER A 80 -0.92 14.81 -5.09
N PRO A 81 0.00 15.77 -4.94
CA PRO A 81 -0.02 16.74 -3.84
C PRO A 81 -1.34 17.52 -3.71
N LEU A 82 -1.99 17.83 -4.84
CA LEU A 82 -3.28 18.53 -4.87
C LEU A 82 -4.38 17.71 -4.19
N TRP A 83 -4.38 16.39 -4.38
CA TRP A 83 -5.33 15.49 -3.73
C TRP A 83 -5.17 15.54 -2.21
N TYR A 84 -3.94 15.51 -1.72
CA TYR A 84 -3.66 15.63 -0.28
C TYR A 84 -4.07 16.99 0.28
N ALA A 85 -3.81 18.08 -0.44
CA ALA A 85 -4.25 19.41 -0.03
C ALA A 85 -5.79 19.50 0.06
N ALA A 86 -6.51 18.98 -0.94
CA ALA A 86 -7.97 18.97 -0.95
C ALA A 86 -8.54 18.11 0.19
N ARG A 87 -8.03 16.89 0.37
CA ARG A 87 -8.40 16.02 1.50
C ARG A 87 -8.13 16.71 2.83
N GLY A 88 -6.95 17.32 2.99
CA GLY A 88 -6.53 18.04 4.18
C GLY A 88 -7.45 19.21 4.52
N ALA A 89 -7.86 20.01 3.52
CA ALA A 89 -8.77 21.13 3.72
C ALA A 89 -10.14 20.67 4.26
N VAL A 90 -10.69 19.60 3.68
CA VAL A 90 -11.94 19.00 4.14
C VAL A 90 -11.79 18.44 5.57
N GLN A 91 -10.66 17.80 5.87
CA GLN A 91 -10.36 17.30 7.22
C GLN A 91 -10.33 18.44 8.24
N VAL A 92 -9.56 19.50 7.96
CA VAL A 92 -9.47 20.70 8.81
C VAL A 92 -10.84 21.30 9.06
N ALA A 93 -11.65 21.46 8.02
CA ALA A 93 -13.00 22.00 8.13
C ALA A 93 -13.94 21.09 8.96
N ALA A 94 -13.66 19.77 9.01
CA ALA A 94 -14.33 18.82 9.90
C ALA A 94 -13.74 18.76 11.33
N GLY A 95 -12.82 19.66 11.68
CA GLY A 95 -12.21 19.76 13.02
C GLY A 95 -11.13 18.73 13.30
N ILE A 96 -10.61 18.08 12.25
CA ILE A 96 -9.44 17.21 12.33
C ILE A 96 -8.18 18.06 12.54
N HIS A 97 -7.15 17.46 13.15
CA HIS A 97 -5.91 18.16 13.50
C HIS A 97 -5.30 18.92 12.30
N PRO A 98 -5.09 20.25 12.41
CA PRO A 98 -4.81 21.07 11.24
C PRO A 98 -3.33 21.17 10.85
N ALA A 99 -2.40 20.96 11.79
CA ALA A 99 -0.99 21.16 11.50
C ALA A 99 -0.50 20.12 10.47
N GLY A 100 0.12 20.61 9.40
CA GLY A 100 0.58 19.78 8.28
C GLY A 100 -0.54 19.19 7.42
N ALA A 101 -1.83 19.39 7.74
CA ALA A 101 -2.96 18.70 7.10
C ALA A 101 -2.97 18.77 5.56
N LEU A 102 -2.45 19.85 4.99
CA LEU A 102 -2.46 20.09 3.54
C LEU A 102 -1.29 19.46 2.78
N THR A 103 -0.27 18.95 3.47
CA THR A 103 0.85 18.24 2.84
C THR A 103 0.66 16.74 2.98
N ARG A 104 1.37 15.94 2.19
CA ARG A 104 1.45 14.48 2.38
C ARG A 104 2.48 14.11 3.43
N ARG A 105 3.69 14.63 3.28
CA ARG A 105 4.85 14.29 4.10
C ARG A 105 4.84 15.10 5.39
N ALA A 106 5.23 14.45 6.49
CA ALA A 106 5.50 15.17 7.73
C ALA A 106 6.88 15.87 7.62
N ASP A 107 7.17 16.77 8.57
CA ASP A 107 8.50 17.37 8.64
C ASP A 107 9.51 16.34 9.17
N SER A 108 10.18 15.65 8.24
CA SER A 108 11.18 14.62 8.54
C SER A 108 12.41 15.16 9.27
N ARG A 109 12.65 16.48 9.29
CA ARG A 109 13.78 17.08 10.03
C ARG A 109 13.66 16.91 11.54
N ARG A 110 12.46 16.61 12.04
CA ARG A 110 12.18 16.35 13.45
C ARG A 110 12.14 14.86 13.79
N MET A 111 12.45 13.99 12.83
CA MET A 111 12.24 12.55 12.93
C MET A 111 13.50 11.78 12.54
N ILE A 112 13.69 10.63 13.17
CA ILE A 112 14.65 9.62 12.73
C ILE A 112 13.89 8.72 11.76
N VAL A 113 14.20 8.82 10.47
CA VAL A 113 13.57 7.97 9.45
C VAL A 113 14.27 6.62 9.44
N ARG A 114 13.50 5.54 9.56
CA ARG A 114 13.98 4.16 9.47
C ARG A 114 13.30 3.41 8.35
N ASP A 115 14.08 2.80 7.47
CA ASP A 115 13.55 2.13 6.30
C ASP A 115 14.50 1.03 5.78
N ARG A 116 13.99 0.15 4.92
CA ARG A 116 14.72 -1.02 4.44
C ARG A 116 15.70 -0.73 3.30
N PHE A 117 15.52 0.36 2.54
CA PHE A 117 16.11 0.50 1.21
C PHE A 117 16.90 1.80 0.99
N GLU A 118 16.39 2.94 1.43
CA GLU A 118 17.07 4.24 1.33
C GLU A 118 18.11 4.42 2.43
N THR A 119 17.72 4.23 3.69
CA THR A 119 18.65 4.25 4.84
C THR A 119 19.22 2.87 5.16
N GLY A 120 18.44 1.81 4.92
CA GLY A 120 18.84 0.42 5.15
C GLY A 120 19.07 0.06 6.61
N ASP A 121 18.50 0.83 7.55
CA ASP A 121 18.66 0.63 8.99
C ASP A 121 17.53 -0.20 9.61
N LEU A 122 16.49 -0.51 8.83
CA LEU A 122 15.39 -1.39 9.21
C LEU A 122 15.57 -2.77 8.57
N VAL A 123 15.65 -3.81 9.40
CA VAL A 123 15.73 -5.21 8.94
C VAL A 123 14.40 -5.90 9.22
N LEU A 124 13.67 -6.23 8.15
CA LEU A 124 12.49 -7.09 8.22
C LEU A 124 12.80 -8.42 7.53
N PRO A 125 12.72 -9.56 8.24
CA PRO A 125 13.02 -10.85 7.64
C PRO A 125 11.96 -11.21 6.60
N PRO A 126 12.35 -11.60 5.37
CA PRO A 126 11.39 -12.08 4.38
C PRO A 126 10.83 -13.46 4.78
N PRO A 127 9.63 -13.84 4.29
CA PRO A 127 9.07 -15.16 4.52
C PRO A 127 9.86 -16.25 3.78
N SER A 128 9.74 -17.50 4.25
CA SER A 128 10.34 -18.66 3.58
C SER A 128 9.49 -19.08 2.38
N ILE A 129 9.87 -18.67 1.18
CA ILE A 129 9.10 -18.98 -0.04
C ILE A 129 9.22 -20.47 -0.39
N ALA A 130 8.08 -21.14 -0.59
CA ALA A 130 8.04 -22.53 -1.03
C ALA A 130 8.68 -22.75 -2.41
N ALA A 131 9.06 -24.01 -2.68
CA ALA A 131 9.68 -24.39 -3.94
C ALA A 131 8.81 -23.97 -5.15
N PRO A 132 9.39 -23.30 -6.16
CA PRO A 132 8.61 -22.71 -7.25
C PRO A 132 7.88 -23.78 -8.08
N ARG A 133 6.68 -23.42 -8.53
CA ARG A 133 5.90 -24.16 -9.55
C ARG A 133 5.68 -23.27 -10.77
N ASP A 134 5.24 -23.84 -11.89
CA ASP A 134 4.99 -23.17 -13.17
C ASP A 134 3.75 -22.25 -13.15
N TRP A 135 3.70 -21.34 -12.20
CA TRP A 135 2.64 -20.38 -11.97
C TRP A 135 3.24 -19.04 -11.56
N LEU A 136 2.63 -17.96 -12.03
CA LEU A 136 2.87 -16.61 -11.51
C LEU A 136 1.86 -16.31 -10.41
N LEU A 137 2.30 -15.57 -9.39
CA LEU A 137 1.39 -14.95 -8.43
C LEU A 137 1.21 -13.49 -8.81
N PHE A 138 -0.01 -13.10 -9.20
CA PHE A 138 -0.38 -11.70 -9.24
C PHE A 138 -0.94 -11.29 -7.87
N ILE A 139 -0.27 -10.35 -7.20
CA ILE A 139 -0.67 -9.83 -5.90
C ILE A 139 -1.55 -8.59 -6.13
N GLY A 140 -2.83 -8.75 -5.78
CA GLY A 140 -3.83 -7.71 -5.87
C GLY A 140 -3.50 -6.47 -5.04
N SER A 141 -4.08 -5.37 -5.46
CA SER A 141 -4.11 -4.10 -4.73
C SER A 141 -5.53 -3.55 -4.88
N PRO A 142 -6.11 -2.93 -3.84
CA PRO A 142 -7.50 -2.48 -3.84
C PRO A 142 -7.68 -1.17 -4.63
N LEU A 143 -7.19 -1.16 -5.87
CA LEU A 143 -7.13 0.01 -6.74
C LEU A 143 -8.52 0.53 -7.10
N VAL A 144 -9.50 -0.38 -7.23
CA VAL A 144 -10.88 -0.02 -7.54
C VAL A 144 -11.59 0.51 -6.30
N GLU A 145 -11.44 -0.17 -5.17
CA GLU A 145 -12.04 0.20 -3.89
C GLU A 145 -11.47 1.52 -3.35
N ASP A 146 -10.20 1.81 -3.64
CA ASP A 146 -9.55 3.08 -3.32
C ASP A 146 -9.82 4.17 -4.38
N GLY A 147 -10.55 3.85 -5.45
CA GLY A 147 -10.93 4.79 -6.51
C GLY A 147 -9.75 5.28 -7.36
N ILE A 148 -8.65 4.51 -7.39
CA ILE A 148 -7.44 4.81 -8.18
C ILE A 148 -7.69 4.50 -9.65
N VAL A 149 -8.33 3.36 -9.95
CA VAL A 149 -8.69 2.96 -11.33
C VAL A 149 -10.13 2.45 -11.41
N PRO A 150 -10.81 2.59 -12.56
CA PRO A 150 -12.08 1.92 -12.76
C PRO A 150 -11.89 0.41 -12.91
N ARG A 151 -12.93 -0.36 -12.59
CA ARG A 151 -12.93 -1.83 -12.71
C ARG A 151 -12.56 -2.32 -14.12
N SER A 152 -12.98 -1.59 -15.16
CA SER A 152 -12.63 -1.91 -16.54
C SER A 152 -11.12 -1.85 -16.80
N ALA A 153 -10.41 -0.87 -16.21
CA ALA A 153 -8.96 -0.76 -16.34
C ALA A 153 -8.25 -1.88 -15.56
N LEU A 154 -8.74 -2.26 -14.37
CA LEU A 154 -8.21 -3.41 -13.62
C LEU A 154 -8.32 -4.70 -14.45
N SER A 155 -9.50 -4.96 -15.02
CA SER A 155 -9.75 -6.14 -15.86
C SER A 155 -8.88 -6.15 -17.12
N ALA A 156 -8.78 -5.01 -17.82
CA ALA A 156 -7.93 -4.88 -19.01
C ALA A 156 -6.45 -5.11 -18.70
N GLY A 157 -5.95 -4.60 -17.56
CA GLY A 157 -4.57 -4.83 -17.14
C GLY A 157 -4.28 -6.29 -16.80
N LEU A 158 -5.21 -6.99 -16.15
CA LEU A 158 -5.08 -8.44 -15.91
C LEU A 158 -5.10 -9.25 -17.21
N GLN A 159 -5.97 -8.90 -18.16
CA GLN A 159 -5.98 -9.52 -19.49
C GLN A 159 -4.66 -9.28 -20.23
N ALA A 160 -4.12 -8.06 -20.16
CA ALA A 160 -2.85 -7.72 -20.78
C ALA A 160 -1.67 -8.47 -20.15
N LEU A 161 -1.67 -8.62 -18.81
CA LEU A 161 -0.68 -9.41 -18.09
C LEU A 161 -0.74 -10.89 -18.50
N TYR A 162 -1.94 -11.47 -18.51
CA TYR A 162 -2.13 -12.85 -18.93
C TYR A 162 -1.64 -13.06 -20.37
N ALA A 163 -2.01 -12.16 -21.28
CA ALA A 163 -1.57 -12.21 -22.67
C ALA A 163 -0.08 -11.87 -22.89
N ALA A 164 0.65 -11.51 -21.84
CA ALA A 164 2.11 -11.32 -21.83
C ALA A 164 2.85 -12.50 -21.17
N SER A 165 2.12 -13.43 -20.53
CA SER A 165 2.69 -14.56 -19.81
C SER A 165 2.48 -15.87 -20.58
N LEU A 166 3.49 -16.74 -20.58
CA LEU A 166 3.35 -18.14 -21.01
C LEU A 166 2.88 -19.06 -19.88
N LEU A 167 2.89 -18.57 -18.64
CA LEU A 167 2.53 -19.30 -17.45
C LEU A 167 1.13 -18.91 -16.95
N PRO A 168 0.38 -19.83 -16.34
CA PRO A 168 -0.87 -19.52 -15.66
C PRO A 168 -0.65 -18.51 -14.52
N VAL A 169 -1.68 -17.71 -14.25
CA VAL A 169 -1.63 -16.64 -13.25
C VAL A 169 -2.59 -16.94 -12.11
N ALA A 170 -2.06 -17.05 -10.90
CA ALA A 170 -2.86 -17.05 -9.68
C ALA A 170 -3.05 -15.60 -9.20
N TYR A 171 -4.27 -15.11 -9.14
CA TYR A 171 -4.63 -13.81 -8.59
C TYR A 171 -4.88 -13.93 -7.09
N LEU A 172 -4.05 -13.31 -6.27
CA LEU A 172 -4.25 -13.19 -4.82
C LEU A 172 -4.95 -11.87 -4.51
N PRO A 173 -6.26 -11.86 -4.21
CA PRO A 173 -6.96 -10.62 -3.90
C PRO A 173 -6.46 -10.01 -2.59
N HIS A 174 -6.38 -8.68 -2.55
CA HIS A 174 -6.13 -7.94 -1.31
C HIS A 174 -7.34 -8.10 -0.36
N PRO A 175 -7.16 -8.16 0.97
CA PRO A 175 -8.26 -8.28 1.94
C PRO A 175 -9.33 -7.17 1.91
N ARG A 176 -9.08 -6.10 1.16
CA ARG A 176 -9.99 -4.95 1.00
C ARG A 176 -10.77 -5.01 -0.32
N GLU A 177 -10.37 -5.87 -1.25
CA GLU A 177 -11.10 -6.09 -2.50
C GLU A 177 -12.39 -6.86 -2.22
N ASP A 178 -13.44 -6.54 -2.99
CA ASP A 178 -14.67 -7.33 -2.93
C ASP A 178 -14.42 -8.74 -3.51
N ALA A 179 -14.49 -9.74 -2.64
CA ALA A 179 -14.11 -11.12 -2.98
C ALA A 179 -14.98 -11.73 -4.09
N LYS A 180 -16.25 -11.30 -4.23
CA LYS A 180 -17.12 -11.76 -5.31
C LYS A 180 -16.70 -11.11 -6.63
N THR A 181 -16.55 -9.79 -6.64
CA THR A 181 -16.07 -9.03 -7.80
C THR A 181 -14.74 -9.57 -8.31
N ALA A 182 -13.76 -9.80 -7.42
CA ALA A 182 -12.46 -10.32 -7.81
C ALA A 182 -12.58 -11.69 -8.50
N ARG A 183 -13.39 -12.60 -7.93
CA ARG A 183 -13.70 -13.90 -8.52
C ARG A 183 -14.36 -13.79 -9.89
N ASP A 184 -15.38 -12.94 -10.04
CA ASP A 184 -16.10 -12.77 -11.29
C ASP A 184 -15.19 -12.20 -12.39
N MET A 185 -14.31 -11.26 -12.04
CA MET A 185 -13.32 -10.67 -12.96
C MET A 185 -12.27 -11.69 -13.40
N VAL A 186 -11.68 -12.44 -12.46
CA VAL A 186 -10.63 -13.42 -12.76
C VAL A 186 -11.20 -14.62 -13.51
N GLY A 187 -12.40 -15.09 -13.16
CA GLY A 187 -13.07 -16.21 -13.83
C GLY A 187 -13.43 -15.94 -15.30
N ALA A 188 -13.44 -14.67 -15.73
CA ALA A 188 -13.65 -14.29 -17.13
C ALA A 188 -12.37 -14.38 -17.98
N ILE A 189 -11.20 -14.66 -17.37
CA ILE A 189 -9.90 -14.72 -18.04
C ILE A 189 -9.44 -16.18 -18.07
N THR A 190 -9.42 -16.79 -19.26
CA THR A 190 -8.91 -18.17 -19.44
C THR A 190 -7.48 -18.26 -18.93
N GLY A 191 -7.17 -19.26 -18.09
CA GLY A 191 -5.83 -19.49 -17.53
C GLY A 191 -5.44 -18.59 -16.34
N ALA A 192 -6.37 -17.77 -15.85
CA ALA A 192 -6.24 -17.12 -14.55
C ALA A 192 -7.11 -17.82 -13.51
N GLU A 193 -6.60 -17.96 -12.29
CA GLU A 193 -7.34 -18.53 -11.17
C GLU A 193 -7.21 -17.65 -9.93
N ILE A 194 -8.24 -17.64 -9.08
CA ILE A 194 -8.11 -17.02 -7.76
C ILE A 194 -7.25 -17.93 -6.89
N ALA A 195 -6.17 -17.35 -6.33
CA ALA A 195 -5.33 -18.05 -5.39
C ALA A 195 -6.16 -18.47 -4.17
N LEU A 196 -6.03 -19.73 -3.75
CA LEU A 196 -6.73 -20.28 -2.59
C LEU A 196 -6.23 -19.56 -1.33
N MET A 197 -7.05 -18.66 -0.78
CA MET A 197 -6.73 -17.98 0.49
C MET A 197 -7.13 -18.85 1.69
N PRO A 198 -6.28 -18.88 2.73
CA PRO A 198 -6.86 -18.46 4.00
C PRO A 198 -5.99 -17.47 4.81
N TYR A 199 -4.76 -17.17 4.40
CA TYR A 199 -3.79 -16.43 5.24
C TYR A 199 -3.01 -15.42 4.40
N GLY A 200 -2.59 -14.29 4.98
CA GLY A 200 -1.93 -13.18 4.27
C GLY A 200 -0.69 -13.59 3.44
N ILE A 201 -0.12 -12.65 2.67
CA ILE A 201 0.89 -12.96 1.65
C ILE A 201 2.02 -13.88 2.14
N ALA A 202 2.57 -13.65 3.33
CA ALA A 202 3.66 -14.45 3.89
C ALA A 202 3.29 -15.95 3.99
N SER A 203 2.21 -16.26 4.72
CA SER A 203 1.73 -17.63 4.85
C SER A 203 1.30 -18.23 3.51
N HIS A 204 0.80 -17.41 2.58
CA HIS A 204 0.43 -17.87 1.26
C HIS A 204 1.63 -18.38 0.46
N VAL A 205 2.72 -17.61 0.41
CA VAL A 205 3.93 -18.01 -0.34
C VAL A 205 4.77 -19.08 0.36
N GLU A 206 4.64 -19.21 1.68
CA GLU A 206 5.22 -20.31 2.45
C GLU A 206 4.53 -21.63 2.16
N ALA A 207 3.24 -21.62 1.87
CA ALA A 207 2.46 -22.80 1.52
C ALA A 207 2.45 -23.08 0.01
N ASN A 208 2.60 -22.05 -0.82
CA ASN A 208 2.44 -22.15 -2.28
C ASN A 208 3.63 -21.49 -2.97
N GLY A 209 4.42 -22.28 -3.70
CA GLY A 209 5.52 -21.74 -4.49
C GLY A 209 5.04 -21.14 -5.81
N TYR A 210 5.81 -20.18 -6.31
CA TYR A 210 5.59 -19.50 -7.58
C TYR A 210 6.93 -19.21 -8.25
N CYS A 211 6.98 -19.27 -9.58
CA CYS A 211 8.18 -18.91 -10.33
C CYS A 211 8.44 -17.39 -10.36
N GLY A 212 7.38 -16.58 -10.16
CA GLY A 212 7.46 -15.13 -10.15
C GLY A 212 6.27 -14.47 -9.47
N PHE A 213 6.49 -13.24 -9.01
CA PHE A 213 5.56 -12.41 -8.27
C PHE A 213 5.34 -11.09 -9.02
N VAL A 214 4.09 -10.76 -9.30
CA VAL A 214 3.74 -9.60 -10.11
C VAL A 214 2.72 -8.76 -9.35
N SER A 215 2.82 -7.45 -9.44
CA SER A 215 1.77 -6.56 -8.93
C SER A 215 1.75 -5.26 -9.71
N ALA A 216 0.61 -4.58 -9.74
CA ALA A 216 0.56 -3.20 -10.19
C ALA A 216 1.41 -2.32 -9.24
N THR A 217 1.13 -2.38 -7.93
CA THR A 217 1.69 -1.45 -6.93
C THR A 217 1.69 -2.01 -5.50
N SER A 218 1.66 -3.33 -5.29
CA SER A 218 1.58 -3.90 -3.93
C SER A 218 2.93 -3.86 -3.21
N THR A 219 2.96 -3.31 -1.99
CA THR A 219 4.10 -3.40 -1.05
C THR A 219 4.55 -4.84 -0.83
N ALA A 220 3.65 -5.80 -0.96
CA ALA A 220 3.97 -7.21 -0.72
C ALA A 220 5.18 -7.70 -1.52
N LEU A 221 5.44 -7.16 -2.73
CA LEU A 221 6.64 -7.50 -3.49
C LEU A 221 7.94 -7.13 -2.76
N LEU A 222 7.94 -6.04 -1.99
CA LEU A 222 9.06 -5.64 -1.15
C LEU A 222 9.21 -6.58 0.06
N ASP A 223 8.09 -6.98 0.66
CA ASP A 223 8.07 -7.85 1.85
C ASP A 223 8.51 -9.29 1.55
N LEU A 224 8.31 -9.76 0.33
CA LEU A 224 8.74 -11.09 -0.10
C LEU A 224 10.26 -11.24 -0.16
N GLY A 225 11.02 -10.16 -0.36
CA GLY A 225 12.47 -10.22 -0.56
C GLY A 225 12.93 -10.97 -1.82
N ALA A 226 11.99 -11.47 -2.66
CA ALA A 226 12.27 -12.23 -3.88
C ALA A 226 12.49 -11.32 -5.08
N PHE A 227 13.38 -10.34 -4.95
CA PHE A 227 13.52 -9.22 -5.88
C PHE A 227 13.84 -9.66 -7.32
N GLY A 228 14.70 -10.66 -7.51
CA GLY A 228 15.01 -11.21 -8.85
C GLY A 228 13.84 -11.94 -9.54
N ARG A 229 12.75 -12.20 -8.81
CA ARG A 229 11.51 -12.84 -9.29
C ARG A 229 10.29 -11.97 -9.05
N SER A 230 10.47 -10.66 -8.85
CA SER A 230 9.40 -9.71 -8.59
C SER A 230 9.33 -8.66 -9.69
N LEU A 231 8.12 -8.26 -10.08
CA LEU A 231 7.90 -7.26 -11.13
C LEU A 231 6.72 -6.35 -10.81
N PHE A 232 6.96 -5.04 -10.84
CA PHE A 232 5.91 -4.03 -10.91
C PHE A 232 5.46 -3.83 -12.36
N VAL A 233 4.14 -3.82 -12.60
CA VAL A 233 3.53 -3.62 -13.93
C VAL A 233 2.46 -2.50 -13.96
N PRO A 234 2.70 -1.32 -13.34
CA PRO A 234 1.69 -0.25 -13.22
C PRO A 234 1.11 0.22 -14.55
N CYS A 235 1.91 0.31 -15.62
CA CYS A 235 1.45 0.77 -16.94
C CYS A 235 0.36 -0.13 -17.56
N LEU A 236 0.34 -1.43 -17.25
CA LEU A 236 -0.73 -2.32 -17.72
C LEU A 236 -2.11 -1.91 -17.18
N PHE A 237 -2.12 -1.18 -16.06
CA PHE A 237 -3.33 -0.70 -15.38
C PHE A 237 -3.58 0.79 -15.61
N GLY A 238 -2.83 1.44 -16.51
CA GLY A 238 -2.93 2.88 -16.79
C GLY A 238 -2.36 3.77 -15.69
N LEU A 239 -1.40 3.27 -14.91
CA LEU A 239 -0.81 3.97 -13.75
C LEU A 239 0.55 4.61 -14.09
N ASP A 240 0.62 5.40 -15.16
CA ASP A 240 1.88 5.95 -15.69
C ASP A 240 2.65 6.82 -14.68
N ARG A 241 1.93 7.55 -13.81
CA ARG A 241 2.56 8.34 -12.74
C ARG A 241 3.25 7.46 -11.70
N ILE A 242 2.64 6.32 -11.37
CA ILE A 242 3.22 5.38 -10.40
C ILE A 242 4.37 4.63 -11.04
N HIS A 243 4.28 4.27 -12.34
CA HIS A 243 5.43 3.79 -13.09
C HIS A 243 6.61 4.75 -12.96
N GLN A 244 6.42 6.02 -13.27
CA GLN A 244 7.49 7.02 -13.21
C GLN A 244 8.08 7.10 -11.79
N ALA A 245 7.24 7.15 -10.76
CA ALA A 245 7.71 7.21 -9.38
C ALA A 245 8.51 5.95 -8.97
N LEU A 246 8.08 4.76 -9.38
CA LEU A 246 8.78 3.51 -9.11
C LEU A 246 10.09 3.39 -9.90
N ALA A 247 10.13 3.90 -11.14
CA ALA A 247 11.31 3.90 -11.99
C ALA A 247 12.35 4.93 -11.52
N ASP A 248 11.91 6.08 -11.00
CA ASP A 248 12.78 7.13 -10.46
C ASP A 248 13.27 6.83 -9.04
N TRP A 249 12.64 5.88 -8.34
CA TRP A 249 13.06 5.43 -7.02
C TRP A 249 14.38 4.65 -7.12
N ARG A 250 15.50 5.33 -6.84
CA ARG A 250 16.86 4.83 -7.02
C ARG A 250 17.19 3.55 -6.26
N CYS A 251 16.56 3.36 -5.10
CA CYS A 251 16.77 2.19 -4.25
C CYS A 251 15.69 1.11 -4.45
N ASN A 252 14.86 1.22 -5.49
CA ASN A 252 13.83 0.23 -5.79
C ASN A 252 14.49 -1.13 -6.10
N PRO A 253 14.26 -2.17 -5.28
CA PRO A 253 14.87 -3.47 -5.52
C PRO A 253 14.10 -4.30 -6.55
N VAL A 254 12.88 -3.90 -6.90
CA VAL A 254 11.98 -4.64 -7.79
C VAL A 254 11.97 -4.02 -9.18
N ALA A 255 12.11 -4.86 -10.21
CA ALA A 255 12.02 -4.40 -11.59
C ALA A 255 10.65 -3.75 -11.88
N VAL A 256 10.63 -2.75 -12.77
CA VAL A 256 9.40 -2.05 -13.18
C VAL A 256 9.30 -2.15 -14.69
N ALA A 257 8.23 -2.74 -15.20
CA ALA A 257 7.99 -2.78 -16.64
C ALA A 257 7.27 -1.52 -17.12
N SER A 258 7.78 -0.92 -18.19
CA SER A 258 7.21 0.27 -18.83
C SER A 258 5.95 -0.03 -19.65
N GLY A 259 5.66 -1.30 -19.92
CA GLY A 259 4.51 -1.72 -20.70
C GLY A 259 4.46 -3.22 -20.95
N ARG A 260 3.61 -3.63 -21.88
CA ARG A 260 3.34 -5.04 -22.18
C ARG A 260 4.55 -5.81 -22.70
N ASP A 261 5.30 -5.22 -23.64
CA ASP A 261 6.41 -5.91 -24.30
C ASP A 261 7.56 -6.18 -23.33
N GLU A 262 7.90 -5.20 -22.49
CA GLU A 262 8.90 -5.38 -21.44
C GLU A 262 8.42 -6.39 -20.39
N ALA A 263 7.16 -6.30 -19.95
CA ALA A 263 6.60 -7.31 -19.06
C ALA A 263 6.73 -8.71 -19.66
N ALA A 264 6.35 -8.91 -20.92
CA ALA A 264 6.48 -10.20 -21.60
C ALA A 264 7.93 -10.72 -21.63
N GLN A 265 8.90 -9.84 -21.90
CA GLN A 265 10.32 -10.21 -21.90
C GLN A 265 10.80 -10.64 -20.50
N VAL A 266 10.37 -9.96 -19.43
CA VAL A 266 10.71 -10.36 -18.07
C VAL A 266 10.08 -11.69 -17.72
N LEU A 267 8.79 -11.86 -17.99
CA LEU A 267 8.03 -13.06 -17.65
C LEU A 267 8.54 -14.30 -18.41
N ALA A 268 8.95 -14.16 -19.68
CA ALA A 268 9.53 -15.26 -20.46
C ALA A 268 10.82 -15.81 -19.84
N ARG A 269 11.65 -14.98 -19.19
CA ARG A 269 12.86 -15.45 -18.49
C ARG A 269 12.52 -16.34 -17.30
N TRP A 270 11.38 -16.11 -16.66
CA TRP A 270 10.95 -16.92 -15.52
C TRP A 270 10.38 -18.27 -15.94
N SER A 271 9.78 -18.38 -17.14
CA SER A 271 9.37 -19.68 -17.69
C SER A 271 10.53 -20.57 -18.13
N ASP A 272 11.61 -19.98 -18.66
CA ASP A 272 12.77 -20.75 -19.14
C ASP A 272 13.62 -21.33 -17.99
N THR A 273 13.50 -20.76 -16.79
CA THR A 273 14.29 -21.19 -15.63
C THR A 273 13.76 -22.49 -15.02
N THR A 274 12.47 -22.82 -15.22
CA THR A 274 11.89 -24.07 -14.70
C THR A 274 12.16 -25.29 -15.60
N THR A 275 12.70 -25.09 -16.81
CA THR A 275 13.00 -26.18 -17.76
C THR A 275 14.42 -26.73 -17.63
N ARG A 276 15.19 -26.30 -16.61
CA ARG A 276 16.56 -26.77 -16.30
C ARG A 276 16.63 -27.29 -14.87
#